data_AF-A0A8J9X825-F1
#
_entry.id   AF-A0A8J9X825-F1
#
_cell.length_a   1.000
_cell.length_b   1.000
_cell.length_c   1.000
_cell.angle_alpha   90.00
_cell.angle_beta   90.00
_cell.angle_gamma   90.00
#
_symmetry.space_group_name_H-M   'P 1'
#
loop_
_entity.id
_entity.type
_entity.pdbx_description
1 polymer ?
#
loop_
_entity_poly.entity_id
_entity_poly.type
_entity_poly.pdbx_seq_one_letter_code
_entity_poly.pdbx_strand_id
1 'polypeptide(L)'
;PWKAPTDITRQSEAPQEAPTLEWHGAPEFKSPDPALPRAFRQKVRDGYLTGPTNGACPGFLQCNVVILPQGQTAFDFLLFCQRNPKSCPLIDVCDVGSPHPWGVAPLADLRTDVP
;
A
#
# COMPACT_ATOMS: atom_id res chain seq x y z
N PRO A 1 -28.20 -17.57 -14.50
CA PRO A 1 -27.47 -18.86 -14.50
C PRO A 1 -26.14 -18.73 -15.29
N TRP A 2 -25.09 -18.32 -14.59
CA TRP A 2 -23.75 -18.18 -15.14
C TRP A 2 -23.09 -19.56 -15.26
N LYS A 3 -22.56 -19.89 -16.44
CA LYS A 3 -21.75 -21.11 -16.69
C LYS A 3 -20.30 -20.68 -16.90
N ALA A 4 -19.39 -21.20 -16.09
CA ALA A 4 -17.95 -21.00 -16.25
C ALA A 4 -17.40 -21.88 -17.40
N PRO A 5 -16.43 -21.40 -18.20
CA PRO A 5 -15.74 -22.23 -19.18
C PRO A 5 -14.73 -23.17 -18.53
N THR A 6 -14.72 -24.42 -18.99
CA THR A 6 -13.86 -25.53 -18.59
C THR A 6 -12.48 -25.48 -19.26
N ASP A 7 -11.45 -25.80 -18.48
CA ASP A 7 -10.14 -26.38 -18.83
C ASP A 7 -9.20 -25.64 -19.79
N ILE A 8 -8.15 -25.03 -19.21
CA ILE A 8 -6.82 -24.97 -19.81
C ILE A 8 -5.85 -25.66 -18.84
N THR A 9 -5.39 -26.84 -19.24
CA THR A 9 -4.37 -27.64 -18.56
C THR A 9 -3.02 -26.91 -18.56
N ARG A 10 -2.48 -26.56 -17.38
CA ARG A 10 -1.08 -26.15 -17.22
C ARG A 10 -0.42 -26.99 -16.13
N GLN A 11 0.38 -27.93 -16.61
CA GLN A 11 1.55 -28.62 -16.02
C GLN A 11 1.73 -28.57 -14.50
N SER A 12 1.81 -29.76 -13.91
CA SER A 12 2.17 -30.04 -12.52
C SER A 12 3.60 -29.59 -12.21
N GLU A 13 3.74 -28.50 -11.44
CA GLU A 13 4.95 -28.27 -10.65
C GLU A 13 4.85 -29.06 -9.33
N ALA A 14 5.99 -29.62 -8.90
CA ALA A 14 6.10 -30.39 -7.66
C ALA A 14 5.65 -29.55 -6.44
N PRO A 15 5.01 -30.16 -5.42
CA PRO A 15 4.55 -29.41 -4.25
C PRO A 15 5.76 -28.82 -3.53
N GLN A 16 5.93 -27.51 -3.62
CA GLN A 16 6.87 -26.78 -2.77
C GLN A 16 6.42 -26.95 -1.32
N GLU A 17 7.31 -27.49 -0.51
CA GLU A 17 7.11 -27.82 0.90
C GLU A 17 6.59 -26.59 1.67
N ALA A 18 5.44 -26.74 2.32
CA ALA A 18 4.79 -25.65 3.03
C ALA A 18 5.58 -25.29 4.30
N PRO A 19 5.90 -24.01 4.55
CA PRO A 19 6.69 -23.61 5.71
C PRO A 19 5.88 -23.73 7.01
N THR A 20 6.50 -24.31 8.04
CA THR A 20 5.91 -24.65 9.34
C THR A 20 5.71 -23.41 10.22
N LEU A 21 4.49 -23.26 10.76
CA LEU A 21 4.05 -22.16 11.61
C LEU A 21 4.54 -22.29 13.05
N GLU A 22 5.49 -21.46 13.48
CA GLU A 22 5.70 -21.16 14.91
C GLU A 22 5.64 -19.64 15.12
N TRP A 23 4.68 -19.20 15.96
CA TRP A 23 4.09 -17.85 15.99
C TRP A 23 3.54 -17.36 14.63
N HIS A 24 2.64 -18.21 14.11
CA HIS A 24 1.62 -18.01 13.07
C HIS A 24 2.02 -17.94 11.58
N GLY A 25 3.25 -18.32 11.18
CA GLY A 25 3.61 -18.43 9.75
C GLY A 25 3.53 -17.14 8.97
N ALA A 26 3.62 -16.01 9.66
CA ALA A 26 3.89 -14.76 8.99
C ALA A 26 5.24 -14.93 8.28
N PRO A 27 5.31 -14.73 6.95
CA PRO A 27 6.54 -14.90 6.22
C PRO A 27 7.60 -13.97 6.81
N GLU A 28 8.76 -14.52 7.11
CA GLU A 28 9.93 -13.73 7.45
C GLU A 28 10.24 -12.87 6.23
N PHE A 29 9.97 -11.56 6.31
CA PHE A 29 10.28 -10.65 5.23
C PHE A 29 11.80 -10.51 5.16
N LYS A 30 12.46 -11.35 4.34
CA LYS A 30 13.83 -11.10 3.88
C LYS A 30 13.92 -9.62 3.50
N SER A 31 15.01 -8.95 3.89
CA SER A 31 15.24 -7.52 3.68
C SER A 31 14.64 -7.08 2.35
N PRO A 32 13.51 -6.33 2.37
CA PRO A 32 12.71 -6.18 1.18
C PRO A 32 13.43 -5.23 0.23
N ASP A 33 13.36 -5.49 -1.07
CA ASP A 33 14.03 -4.67 -2.08
C ASP A 33 13.50 -3.22 -2.00
N PRO A 34 14.35 -2.22 -1.65
CA PRO A 34 13.91 -0.82 -1.54
C PRO A 34 13.40 -0.23 -2.85
N ALA A 35 13.68 -0.85 -4.00
CA ALA A 35 13.13 -0.43 -5.28
C ALA A 35 11.65 -0.83 -5.46
N LEU A 36 11.15 -1.82 -4.71
CA LEU A 36 9.83 -2.41 -4.90
C LEU A 36 8.68 -1.40 -4.78
N PRO A 37 8.59 -0.56 -3.72
CA PRO A 37 7.50 0.41 -3.62
C PRO A 37 7.53 1.46 -4.72
N ARG A 38 8.73 1.84 -5.19
CA ARG A 38 8.88 2.79 -6.28
C ARG A 38 8.36 2.18 -7.59
N ALA A 39 8.77 0.96 -7.91
CA ALA A 39 8.31 0.26 -9.10
C ALA A 39 6.80 0.02 -9.07
N PHE A 40 6.24 -0.28 -7.89
CA PHE A 40 4.79 -0.39 -7.70
C PHE A 40 4.08 0.92 -8.02
N ARG A 41 4.48 2.04 -7.41
CA ARG A 41 3.88 3.37 -7.67
C ARG A 41 3.98 3.77 -9.15
N GLN A 42 5.08 3.43 -9.82
CA GLN A 42 5.21 3.67 -11.26
C GLN A 42 4.15 2.91 -12.07
N LYS A 43 3.90 1.63 -11.76
CA LYS A 43 2.85 0.85 -12.42
C LYS A 43 1.44 1.41 -12.18
N VAL A 44 1.18 1.97 -11.00
CA VAL A 44 -0.08 2.66 -10.68
C VAL A 44 -0.22 3.90 -11.55
N ARG A 45 0.83 4.74 -11.58
CA ARG A 45 0.88 5.95 -12.40
C ARG A 45 0.67 5.68 -13.90
N ASP A 46 1.21 4.57 -14.38
CA ASP A 46 1.07 4.15 -15.77
C ASP A 46 -0.31 3.50 -16.06
N GLY A 47 -1.17 3.34 -15.05
CA GLY A 47 -2.50 2.76 -15.18
C GLY A 47 -2.54 1.23 -15.26
N TYR A 48 -1.41 0.54 -15.04
CA TYR A 48 -1.34 -0.93 -15.06
C TYR A 48 -1.91 -1.58 -13.80
N LEU A 49 -1.94 -0.86 -12.68
CA LEU A 49 -2.46 -1.34 -11.40
C LEU A 49 -3.52 -0.37 -10.87
N THR A 50 -4.79 -0.74 -11.00
CA THR A 50 -5.97 0.04 -10.55
C THR A 50 -6.80 -0.71 -9.49
N GLY A 51 -6.25 -1.81 -8.96
CA GLY A 51 -6.94 -2.73 -8.05
C GLY A 51 -6.45 -2.62 -6.60
N PRO A 52 -6.93 -3.52 -5.72
CA PRO A 52 -6.48 -3.58 -4.33
C PRO A 52 -4.96 -3.74 -4.20
N THR A 53 -4.35 -3.03 -3.26
CA THR A 53 -2.88 -2.99 -3.07
C THR A 53 -2.37 -3.95 -1.99
N ASN A 54 -3.27 -4.72 -1.36
CA ASN A 54 -2.95 -5.59 -0.23
C ASN A 54 -1.81 -6.56 -0.58
N GLY A 55 -0.74 -6.54 0.20
CA GLY A 55 0.40 -7.43 0.02
C GLY A 55 1.26 -7.13 -1.22
N ALA A 56 1.05 -6.01 -1.92
CA ALA A 56 1.79 -5.70 -3.15
C ALA A 56 3.28 -5.38 -2.90
N CYS A 57 3.59 -4.81 -1.73
CA CYS A 57 4.95 -4.45 -1.32
C CYS A 57 5.26 -5.07 0.06
N PRO A 58 5.49 -6.39 0.15
CA PRO A 58 5.81 -7.06 1.41
C PRO A 58 7.03 -6.42 2.09
N GLY A 59 6.96 -6.25 3.41
CA GLY A 59 8.01 -5.60 4.20
C GLY A 59 8.02 -4.07 4.18
N PHE A 60 7.08 -3.42 3.48
CA PHE A 60 6.90 -1.96 3.50
C PHE A 60 5.58 -1.56 4.13
N LEU A 61 5.57 -0.36 4.73
CA LEU A 61 4.34 0.25 5.24
C LEU A 61 3.45 0.65 4.06
N GLN A 62 2.23 0.13 4.05
CA GLN A 62 1.13 0.69 3.27
C GLN A 62 0.28 1.55 4.22
N CYS A 63 -0.12 2.74 3.78
CA CYS A 63 -0.92 3.66 4.57
C CYS A 63 -2.18 4.10 3.83
N ASN A 64 -3.13 4.63 4.59
CA ASN A 64 -4.28 5.33 4.06
C ASN A 64 -3.89 6.78 3.74
N VAL A 65 -4.56 7.37 2.75
CA VAL A 65 -4.39 8.78 2.39
C VAL A 65 -5.71 9.53 2.60
N VAL A 66 -5.62 10.75 3.13
CA VAL A 66 -6.76 11.67 3.27
C VAL A 66 -6.30 13.04 2.78
N ILE A 67 -7.02 13.61 1.82
CA ILE A 67 -6.72 14.91 1.22
C ILE A 67 -7.88 15.85 1.55
N LEU A 68 -7.59 16.93 2.27
CA LEU A 68 -8.58 17.91 2.70
C LEU A 68 -8.21 19.31 2.17
N PRO A 69 -9.20 20.15 1.84
CA PRO A 69 -8.95 21.57 1.60
C PRO A 69 -8.28 22.22 2.81
N GLN A 70 -7.41 23.20 2.55
CA GLN A 70 -6.87 24.03 3.61
C GLN A 70 -8.01 24.75 4.36
N GLY A 71 -7.92 24.77 5.68
CA GLY A 71 -8.88 25.48 6.53
C GLY A 71 -9.17 24.72 7.82
N GLN A 72 -10.33 25.02 8.41
CA GLN A 72 -10.73 24.47 9.70
C GLN A 72 -10.79 22.94 9.69
N THR A 73 -11.33 22.34 8.62
CA THR A 73 -11.48 20.88 8.51
C THR A 73 -10.14 20.14 8.55
N ALA A 74 -9.11 20.67 7.87
CA ALA A 74 -7.78 20.06 7.90
C ALA A 74 -7.14 20.15 9.30
N PHE A 75 -7.31 21.28 9.98
CA PHE A 75 -6.83 21.46 11.36
C PHE A 75 -7.55 20.55 12.35
N ASP A 76 -8.88 20.48 12.27
CA ASP A 76 -9.69 19.61 13.13
C ASP A 76 -9.35 18.14 12.92
N PHE A 77 -9.11 17.73 11.67
CA PHE A 77 -8.67 16.37 11.35
C PHE A 77 -7.28 16.07 11.91
N LEU A 78 -6.33 17.00 11.77
CA LEU A 78 -5.00 16.85 12.37
C LEU A 78 -5.09 16.70 13.90
N LEU A 79 -5.87 17.55 14.56
CA LEU A 79 -6.10 17.49 16.00
C LEU A 79 -6.80 16.19 16.41
N PHE A 80 -7.74 15.71 15.60
CA PHE A 80 -8.41 14.42 15.80
C PHE A 80 -7.40 13.27 15.75
N CYS A 81 -6.49 13.24 14.77
CA CYS A 81 -5.44 12.22 14.71
C CYS A 81 -4.50 12.29 15.93
N GLN A 82 -4.07 13.49 16.33
CA GLN A 82 -3.22 13.68 17.51
C GLN A 82 -3.88 13.20 18.82
N ARG A 83 -5.19 13.39 18.95
CA ARG A 83 -5.97 12.92 20.11
C ARG A 83 -6.26 11.42 20.08
N ASN A 84 -6.17 10.79 18.91
CA ASN A 84 -6.49 9.37 18.70
C ASN A 84 -5.31 8.60 18.05
N PRO A 85 -4.09 8.62 18.64
CA PRO A 85 -2.90 8.11 17.97
C PRO A 85 -2.93 6.59 17.72
N LYS A 86 -3.73 5.83 18.50
CA LYS A 86 -3.90 4.38 18.30
C LYS A 86 -4.80 4.06 17.09
N SER A 87 -5.91 4.77 16.95
CA SER A 87 -6.88 4.54 15.88
C SER A 87 -6.48 5.24 14.58
N CYS A 88 -5.79 6.37 14.69
CA CYS A 88 -5.35 7.20 13.58
C CYS A 88 -3.85 7.51 13.70
N PRO A 89 -2.98 6.51 13.50
CA PRO A 89 -1.54 6.72 13.51
C PRO A 89 -1.15 7.62 12.33
N LEU A 90 -0.81 8.87 12.63
CA LEU A 90 -0.41 9.85 11.62
C LEU A 90 1.02 9.54 11.16
N ILE A 91 1.18 9.27 9.87
CA ILE A 91 2.46 8.84 9.27
C ILE A 91 3.25 10.04 8.71
N ASP A 92 2.60 10.88 7.92
CA ASP A 92 3.19 12.08 7.32
C ASP A 92 2.10 13.13 7.07
N VAL A 93 2.48 14.41 7.00
CA VAL A 93 1.60 15.53 6.66
C VAL A 93 2.31 16.37 5.60
N CYS A 94 1.72 16.42 4.40
CA CYS A 94 2.26 17.24 3.32
C CYS A 94 1.97 18.73 3.56
N ASP A 95 2.88 19.60 3.10
CA ASP A 95 2.62 21.03 3.02
C ASP A 95 1.40 21.33 2.15
N VAL A 96 0.72 22.44 2.44
CA VAL A 96 -0.45 22.87 1.66
C VAL A 96 -0.07 23.03 0.19
N GLY A 97 -0.79 22.34 -0.69
CA GLY A 97 -0.56 22.37 -2.14
C GLY A 97 0.57 21.46 -2.63
N SER A 98 1.34 20.84 -1.73
CA SER A 98 2.35 19.84 -2.09
C SER A 98 1.73 18.44 -2.13
N PRO A 99 1.86 17.69 -3.23
CA PRO A 99 1.41 16.30 -3.31
C PRO A 99 2.50 15.30 -2.86
N HIS A 100 3.67 15.76 -2.40
CA HIS A 100 4.83 14.92 -2.14
C HIS A 100 5.01 14.64 -0.63
N PRO A 101 4.93 13.37 -0.19
CA PRO A 101 5.16 12.97 1.19
C PRO A 101 6.66 12.81 1.46
N TRP A 102 7.35 13.93 1.60
CA TRP A 102 8.81 13.99 1.73
C TRP A 102 9.37 13.19 2.91
N GLY A 103 8.59 13.00 3.98
CA GLY A 103 9.06 12.29 5.17
C GLY A 103 9.17 10.77 4.97
N VAL A 104 8.33 10.19 4.11
CA VAL A 104 8.19 8.73 4.01
C VAL A 104 8.34 8.16 2.60
N ALA A 105 8.07 8.95 1.56
CA ALA A 105 8.27 8.55 0.18
C ALA A 105 8.60 9.77 -0.71
N PRO A 106 9.85 10.28 -0.68
CA PRO A 106 10.27 11.51 -1.36
C PRO A 106 10.05 11.59 -2.88
N LEU A 107 9.75 10.45 -3.51
CA LEU A 107 9.59 10.34 -4.97
C LEU A 107 8.18 9.91 -5.36
N ALA A 108 7.27 9.87 -4.38
CA ALA A 108 5.86 9.61 -4.61
C ALA A 108 5.13 10.91 -4.97
N ASP A 109 4.15 10.81 -5.86
CA ASP A 109 3.17 11.85 -6.14
C ASP A 109 1.77 11.31 -5.83
N LEU A 110 1.14 11.82 -4.77
CA LEU A 110 -0.15 11.32 -4.29
C LEU A 110 -1.30 11.48 -5.30
N ARG A 111 -1.13 12.29 -6.35
CA ARG A 111 -2.15 12.49 -7.40
C ARG A 111 -2.23 11.33 -8.37
N THR A 112 -1.15 10.54 -8.50
CA THR A 112 -1.02 9.50 -9.52
C THR A 112 -0.60 8.15 -8.99
N ASP A 113 -0.05 8.10 -7.77
CA ASP A 113 0.59 6.89 -7.25
C ASP A 113 -0.33 6.06 -6.35
N VAL A 114 -1.61 6.43 -6.28
CA VAL A 114 -2.68 5.73 -5.57
C VAL A 114 -3.65 5.17 -6.62
N PRO A 115 -3.96 3.86 -6.61
CA PRO A 115 -4.86 3.22 -7.58
C PRO A 115 -6.30 3.71 -7.55
#